data_AF-Q0C6I7-F1
#
_entry.id   AF-Q0C6I7-F1
#
_cell.length_a   1.000
_cell.length_b   1.000
_cell.length_c   1.000
_cell.angle_alpha   90.00
_cell.angle_beta   90.00
_cell.angle_gamma   90.00
#
_symmetry.space_group_name_H-M   'P 1'
#
loop_
_entity.id
_entity.type
_entity.pdbx_description
1 polymer ?
#
loop_
_entity_poly.entity_id
_entity_poly.type
_entity_poly.pdbx_seq_one_letter_code
_entity_poly.pdbx_strand_id
1 'polypeptide(L)' 'MKCGFCGRTLPPPDKLRQKPCGACLGGCRKIHCPWCGYENPMVPGLLRRWRKKDNSKEND' A
#
# COMPACT_ATOMS: atom_id res chain seq x y z
N MET A 1 2.29 -3.58 0.61
CA MET A 1 2.91 -2.35 1.17
C MET A 1 3.04 -2.51 2.67
N LYS A 2 3.77 -1.68 3.44
CA LYS A 2 3.70 -1.75 4.92
C LYS A 2 2.60 -0.81 5.41
N CYS A 3 1.93 -1.17 6.49
CA CYS A 3 1.00 -0.28 7.18
C CYS A 3 1.79 0.88 7.78
N GLY A 4 1.41 2.14 7.49
CA GLY A 4 2.07 3.33 8.06
C GLY A 4 1.89 3.49 9.56
N PHE A 5 0.98 2.73 10.18
CA PHE A 5 0.71 2.77 11.62
C PHE A 5 1.38 1.60 12.35
N CYS A 6 0.94 0.37 12.11
CA CYS A 6 1.45 -0.80 12.84
C CYS A 6 2.68 -1.47 12.20
N GLY A 7 3.17 -0.96 11.06
CA GLY A 7 4.38 -1.46 10.39
C GLY A 7 4.26 -2.82 9.69
N ARG A 8 3.18 -3.58 9.91
CA ARG A 8 2.97 -4.90 9.31
C ARG A 8 2.84 -4.83 7.79
N THR A 9 3.33 -5.85 7.10
CA THR A 9 3.30 -5.95 5.64
C THR A 9 1.90 -6.28 5.14
N LEU A 10 1.16 -5.29 4.66
CA LEU A 10 -0.15 -5.43 4.02
C LEU A 10 -0.08 -6.35 2.78
N PRO A 11 -1.07 -7.23 2.58
CA PRO A 11 -1.19 -8.05 1.39
C PRO A 11 -1.27 -7.21 0.10
N PRO A 12 -1.14 -7.85 -1.08
CA PRO A 12 -1.35 -7.17 -2.36
C PRO A 12 -2.73 -6.51 -2.41
N PRO A 13 -2.85 -5.32 -3.02
CA PRO A 13 -4.13 -4.61 -3.14
C PRO A 13 -5.21 -5.45 -3.82
N ASP A 14 -4.84 -6.36 -4.74
CA ASP A 14 -5.78 -7.29 -5.38
C ASP A 14 -6.45 -8.26 -4.40
N LYS A 15 -5.73 -8.66 -3.34
CA LYS A 15 -6.25 -9.52 -2.25
C LYS A 15 -6.95 -8.72 -1.17
N LEU A 16 -6.75 -7.39 -1.14
CA LEU A 16 -7.39 -6.46 -0.23
C LEU A 16 -8.56 -5.71 -0.87
N ARG A 17 -8.89 -6.01 -2.14
CA ARG A 17 -10.07 -5.49 -2.82
C ARG A 17 -11.32 -5.98 -2.09
N GLN A 18 -11.75 -5.21 -1.11
CA GLN A 18 -13.04 -5.35 -0.48
C GLN A 18 -14.11 -4.91 -1.48
N LYS A 19 -15.30 -5.51 -1.37
CA LYS A 19 -16.48 -5.07 -2.14
C LYS A 19 -16.64 -3.55 -1.92
N PRO A 20 -16.67 -2.74 -2.97
CA PRO A 20 -16.86 -1.30 -2.81
C PRO A 20 -18.24 -1.05 -2.18
N CYS A 21 -18.31 -0.19 -1.16
CA CYS A 21 -19.58 0.23 -0.56
C CYS A 21 -20.37 1.22 -1.43
N GLY A 22 -19.77 1.73 -2.52
CA GLY A 22 -20.39 2.68 -3.43
C GLY A 22 -20.37 4.15 -2.96
N ALA A 23 -19.85 4.43 -1.75
CA ALA A 23 -19.89 5.78 -1.18
C ALA A 23 -18.91 6.79 -1.84
N CYS A 24 -17.87 6.32 -2.55
CA CYS A 24 -16.86 7.19 -3.16
C CYS A 24 -16.98 7.22 -4.69
N LEU A 25 -17.06 8.43 -5.26
CA LEU A 25 -16.92 8.66 -6.70
C LEU A 25 -15.57 8.13 -7.22
N GLY A 26 -15.62 7.10 -8.06
CA GLY A 26 -14.43 6.44 -8.61
C GLY A 26 -13.86 5.30 -7.75
N GLY A 27 -14.62 4.80 -6.77
CA GLY A 27 -14.24 3.64 -5.97
C GLY A 27 -13.36 3.97 -4.75
N CYS A 28 -13.19 3.00 -3.86
CA CYS A 28 -12.41 3.18 -2.64
C CYS A 28 -10.91 3.34 -3.00
N ARG A 29 -10.31 4.45 -2.58
CA ARG A 29 -8.88 4.76 -2.79
C ARG A 29 -8.02 4.50 -1.54
N LYS A 30 -8.61 3.85 -0.54
CA LYS A 30 -7.97 3.51 0.73
C LYS A 30 -8.07 2.01 0.96
N ILE A 31 -7.12 1.47 1.72
CA ILE A 31 -7.12 0.07 2.14
C ILE A 31 -6.99 0.03 3.65
N HIS A 32 -7.93 -0.65 4.31
CA HIS A 32 -7.86 -0.85 5.76
C HIS A 32 -6.87 -1.96 6.11
N CYS A 33 -6.08 -1.71 7.15
CA CYS A 33 -5.17 -2.70 7.69
C CYS A 33 -5.96 -3.81 8.40
N PRO A 34 -5.85 -5.10 8.00
CA PRO A 34 -6.62 -6.17 8.62
C PRO A 34 -6.18 -6.48 10.05
N TRP A 35 -5.05 -5.93 10.52
CA TRP A 35 -4.54 -6.15 11.87
C TRP A 35 -4.87 -5.05 12.85
N CYS A 36 -4.94 -3.79 12.40
CA CYS A 36 -5.13 -2.64 13.30
C CYS A 36 -6.22 -1.65 12.83
N GLY A 37 -6.91 -1.94 11.72
CA GLY A 37 -7.97 -1.09 11.17
C GLY A 37 -7.51 0.19 10.48
N TYR A 38 -6.24 0.58 10.62
CA TYR A 38 -5.73 1.85 10.07
C TYR A 38 -5.93 1.96 8.56
N GLU A 39 -6.44 3.10 8.11
CA GLU A 39 -6.66 3.38 6.70
C GLU A 39 -5.35 3.79 6.01
N ASN A 40 -4.79 2.92 5.17
CA ASN A 40 -3.66 3.28 4.33
C ASN A 40 -4.14 3.80 2.97
N PRO A 41 -3.41 4.76 2.36
CA PRO A 41 -3.65 5.15 0.98
C PRO A 41 -3.38 3.97 0.05
N MET A 42 -4.25 3.76 -0.93
CA MET A 42 -4.03 2.76 -1.98
C MET A 42 -2.92 3.28 -2.91
N VAL A 43 -1.66 2.98 -2.60
CA VAL A 43 -0.57 3.24 -3.54
C VAL A 43 -0.71 2.26 -4.71
N PRO A 44 -0.96 2.75 -5.94
CA PRO A 44 -0.96 1.90 -7.12
C PRO A 44 0.40 1.19 -7.21
N GLY A 45 0.43 -0.05 -7.69
CA GLY A 45 1.64 -0.87 -7.82
C GLY A 45 2.79 -0.23 -8.63
N LEU A 46 2.61 0.98 -9.15
CA LEU A 46 3.55 1.76 -9.93
C LEU A 46 4.74 2.33 -9.13
N LEU A 47 4.69 2.33 -7.78
CA LEU A 47 5.87 2.66 -6.96
C LEU A 47 6.89 1.51 -6.85
N ARG A 48 6.59 0.30 -7.37
CA ARG A 48 7.60 -0.78 -7.42
C ARG A 48 8.77 -0.47 -8.37
N ARG A 49 8.57 0.40 -9.36
CA ARG A 49 9.58 0.65 -10.41
C ARG A 49 10.64 1.68 -10.02
N TRP A 50 10.40 2.47 -8.97
CA TRP A 50 11.34 3.51 -8.50
C TRP A 50 12.13 3.12 -7.25
N ARG A 51 11.73 2.05 -6.54
CA ARG A 51 12.45 1.55 -5.35
C ARG A 51 13.58 0.57 -5.68
N LYS A 52 14.29 0.80 -6.79
CA LYS A 52 15.44 0.01 -7.26
C LYS A 52 16.60 0.91 -7.73
N LYS A 53 16.84 2.06 -7.10
CA LYS A 53 18.02 2.87 -7.43
C LYS A 53 18.61 3.63 -6.23
N ASP A 54 18.86 2.92 -5.12
CA ASP A 54 19.70 3.43 -4.02
C ASP A 54 20.50 2.28 -3.40
N ASN A 55 21.37 1.63 -4.19
CA ASN A 55 22.37 0.69 -3.69
C ASN A 55 23.61 0.69 -4.61
N SER A 56 24.30 1.83 -4.71
CA SER A 56 25.68 1.90 -5.20
C SER A 56 26.30 3.22 -4.76
N LYS A 57 26.60 3.33 -3.46
CA LYS A 57 27.68 4.17 -2.93
C LYS A 57 28.22 3.49 -1.67
N GLU A 58 29.19 2.61 -1.87
CA GLU A 58 30.25 2.16 -0.94
C GLU A 58 31.10 1.23 -1.83
N ASN A 59 32.33 1.52 -2.20
CA ASN A 59 33.50 1.63 -1.33
C ASN A 59 34.61 2.43 -2.03
N ASP A 60 35.47 3.00 -1.19
CA ASP A 60 36.76 3.66 -1.40
C ASP A 60 37.70 2.91 -2.38
#